data_AF-M1ZSA0-F1
#
_entry.id   AF-M1ZSA0-F1
#
_cell.length_a   1.000
_cell.length_b   1.000
_cell.length_c   1.000
_cell.angle_alpha   90.00
_cell.angle_beta   90.00
_cell.angle_gamma   90.00
#
_symmetry.space_group_name_H-M   'P 1'
#
loop_
_entity.id
_entity.type
_entity.pdbx_description
1 polymer ?
#
loop_
_entity_poly.entity_id
_entity_poly.type
_entity_poly.pdbx_seq_one_letter_code
_entity_poly.pdbx_strand_id
1 'polypeptide(L)'
;NWAVYPDAESLLGFVQYIFIPTVFFCYVDNTSEELVTPIASKEELLGEIKTLCRNENSIVEIECFIDKAYNLCKLSEFHLIEGLKKYCLEFNRKWEKNTRIFHINIYSSGKEIIEKISKEDDFLEVIEEDIGMSINTLKEITKDLHHNLFMKNNFIKILNNQIGCII
;
A
#
# COMPACT_ATOMS: atom_id res chain seq x y z
N ASN A 1 -6.23 3.00 -5.48
CA ASN A 1 -5.37 4.09 -6.02
C ASN A 1 -3.94 3.61 -6.20
N TRP A 2 -3.34 3.83 -7.38
CA TRP A 2 -1.94 3.50 -7.65
C TRP A 2 -1.06 4.75 -7.53
N ALA A 3 0.10 4.60 -6.89
CA ALA A 3 1.08 5.68 -6.73
C ALA A 3 2.49 5.16 -7.07
N VAL A 4 3.30 6.01 -7.69
CA VAL A 4 4.71 5.74 -7.98
C VAL A 4 5.55 6.66 -7.13
N TYR A 5 6.50 6.08 -6.40
CA TYR A 5 7.46 6.81 -5.59
C TYR A 5 8.84 6.81 -6.28
N PRO A 6 9.61 7.90 -6.17
CA PRO A 6 10.90 8.03 -6.85
C PRO A 6 11.95 7.04 -6.32
N ASP A 7 11.87 6.68 -5.04
CA ASP A 7 12.79 5.77 -4.36
C ASP A 7 12.11 5.09 -3.15
N ALA A 8 12.80 4.12 -2.56
CA ALA A 8 12.30 3.36 -1.42
C ALA A 8 12.20 4.19 -0.12
N GLU A 9 13.03 5.23 0.02
CA GLU A 9 13.02 6.12 1.19
C GLU A 9 11.77 7.01 1.21
N SER A 10 11.40 7.54 0.04
CA SER A 10 10.18 8.33 -0.15
C SER A 10 8.93 7.49 0.12
N LEU A 11 8.92 6.23 -0.33
CA LEU A 11 7.87 5.27 -0.01
C LEU A 11 7.81 4.96 1.49
N LEU A 12 8.97 4.78 2.13
CA LEU A 12 9.04 4.61 3.59
C LEU A 12 8.44 5.81 4.32
N GLY A 13 8.76 7.04 3.89
CA GLY A 13 8.21 8.26 4.44
C GLY A 13 6.68 8.30 4.35
N PHE A 14 6.12 7.93 3.19
CA PHE A 14 4.67 7.80 3.05
C PHE A 14 4.09 6.77 4.03
N VAL A 15 4.72 5.61 4.18
CA VAL A 15 4.25 4.57 5.11
C VAL A 15 4.27 5.07 6.56
N GLN A 16 5.36 5.70 6.99
CA GLN A 16 5.58 6.12 8.38
C GLN A 16 4.76 7.34 8.80
N TYR A 17 4.56 8.30 7.90
CA TYR A 17 4.00 9.60 8.23
C TYR A 17 2.60 9.85 7.66
N ILE A 18 2.12 9.02 6.72
CA ILE A 18 0.79 9.17 6.14
C ILE A 18 -0.03 7.91 6.37
N PHE A 19 0.40 6.77 5.82
CA PHE A 19 -0.42 5.55 5.84
C PHE A 19 -0.68 5.05 7.26
N ILE A 20 0.38 4.75 8.03
CA ILE A 20 0.26 4.19 9.38
C ILE A 20 -0.46 5.13 10.36
N PRO A 21 -0.16 6.44 10.41
CA PRO A 21 -0.91 7.36 11.24
C PRO A 21 -2.40 7.39 10.88
N THR A 22 -2.75 7.48 9.59
CA THR A 22 -4.15 7.49 9.14
C THR A 22 -4.89 6.23 9.56
N VAL A 23 -4.30 5.07 9.29
CA VAL A 23 -4.89 3.76 9.61
C VAL A 23 -5.21 3.66 11.09
N PHE A 24 -4.21 3.87 11.95
CA PHE A 24 -4.38 3.58 13.36
C PHE A 24 -5.18 4.65 14.08
N PHE A 25 -5.10 5.90 13.63
CA PHE A 25 -5.98 6.95 14.11
C PHE A 25 -7.44 6.63 13.77
N CYS A 26 -7.76 6.33 12.51
CA CYS A 26 -9.13 5.97 12.11
C CYS A 26 -9.62 4.66 12.76
N TYR A 27 -8.71 3.73 13.07
CA TYR A 27 -9.07 2.49 13.76
C TYR A 27 -9.49 2.76 15.22
N VAL A 28 -8.81 3.67 15.93
CA VAL A 28 -9.11 3.97 17.33
C VAL A 28 -10.20 5.03 17.49
N ASP A 29 -10.27 5.99 16.57
CA ASP A 29 -11.34 6.98 16.47
C ASP A 29 -12.50 6.41 15.65
N ASN A 30 -13.32 5.60 16.31
CA ASN A 30 -14.51 4.98 15.71
C ASN A 30 -15.71 5.93 15.58
N THR A 31 -15.52 7.23 15.84
CA THR A 31 -16.60 8.21 15.90
C THR A 31 -16.69 9.10 14.65
N SER A 32 -15.60 9.22 13.91
CA SER A 32 -15.54 9.99 12.67
C SER A 32 -15.77 9.08 11.45
N GLU A 33 -16.67 9.47 10.54
CA GLU A 33 -16.79 8.87 9.21
C GLU A 33 -15.75 9.41 8.22
N GLU A 34 -14.99 10.44 8.62
CA GLU A 34 -13.95 11.05 7.79
C GLU A 34 -12.58 10.39 8.00
N LEU A 35 -11.88 10.14 6.89
CA LEU A 35 -10.49 9.72 6.91
C LEU A 35 -9.59 10.89 7.32
N VAL A 36 -9.03 10.81 8.52
CA VAL A 36 -8.13 11.84 9.08
C VAL A 36 -6.70 11.30 9.13
N THR A 37 -5.77 12.02 8.50
CA THR A 37 -4.33 11.78 8.63
C THR A 37 -3.77 12.73 9.67
N PRO A 38 -3.43 12.27 10.89
CA PRO A 38 -2.77 13.12 11.85
C PRO A 38 -1.35 13.42 11.39
N ILE A 39 -0.97 14.70 11.40
CA ILE A 39 0.42 15.12 11.20
C ILE A 39 1.08 15.10 12.58
N ALA A 40 1.68 13.96 12.91
CA ALA A 40 2.23 13.69 14.23
C ALA A 40 3.58 12.96 14.12
N SER A 41 4.45 13.20 15.10
CA SER A 41 5.59 12.32 15.39
C SER A 41 5.11 10.94 15.87
N LYS A 42 6.02 9.97 15.88
CA LYS A 42 5.75 8.63 16.40
C LYS A 42 5.25 8.67 17.84
N GLU A 43 5.88 9.47 18.69
CA GLU A 43 5.56 9.58 20.12
C GLU A 43 4.20 10.23 20.32
N GLU A 44 3.87 11.27 19.55
CA GLU A 44 2.55 11.91 19.56
C GLU A 44 1.47 10.94 19.13
N LEU A 45 1.66 10.23 18.01
CA LEU A 45 0.73 9.22 17.52
C LEU A 45 0.45 8.13 18.56
N LEU A 46 1.49 7.61 19.22
CA LEU A 46 1.34 6.62 20.29
C LEU A 46 0.60 7.19 21.50
N GLY A 47 0.83 8.45 21.85
CA GLY A 47 0.10 9.15 22.92
C GLY A 47 -1.39 9.27 22.61
N GLU A 48 -1.74 9.66 21.38
CA GLU A 48 -3.12 9.74 20.92
C GLU A 48 -3.81 8.37 20.94
N ILE A 49 -3.15 7.33 20.41
CA ILE A 49 -3.67 5.95 20.41
C ILE A 49 -3.95 5.46 21.82
N LYS A 50 -3.03 5.71 22.77
CA LYS A 50 -3.20 5.35 24.18
C LYS A 50 -4.35 6.11 24.85
N THR A 51 -4.69 7.30 24.35
CA THR A 51 -5.79 8.11 24.88
C THR A 51 -7.15 7.69 24.30
N LEU A 52 -7.19 7.36 23.00
CA LEU A 52 -8.42 7.06 22.26
C LEU A 52 -8.81 5.58 22.34
N CYS A 53 -7.83 4.67 22.30
CA CYS A 53 -8.08 3.23 22.29
C CYS A 53 -8.43 2.72 23.68
N ARG A 54 -9.57 2.02 23.79
CA ARG A 54 -10.03 1.45 25.08
C ARG A 54 -9.53 0.02 25.34
N ASN A 55 -8.93 -0.63 24.33
CA ASN A 55 -8.50 -2.03 24.41
C ASN A 55 -6.97 -2.10 24.55
N GLU A 56 -6.49 -2.48 25.73
CA GLU A 56 -5.05 -2.58 26.04
C GLU A 56 -4.31 -3.54 25.09
N ASN A 57 -4.91 -4.68 24.72
CA ASN A 57 -4.29 -5.61 23.79
C ASN A 57 -4.13 -4.98 22.40
N SER A 58 -5.13 -4.22 21.94
CA SER A 58 -5.03 -3.49 20.68
C SER A 58 -3.94 -2.42 20.72
N ILE A 59 -3.80 -1.70 21.84
CA ILE A 59 -2.71 -0.71 22.02
C ILE A 59 -1.34 -1.37 21.81
N VAL A 60 -1.09 -2.50 22.47
CA VAL A 60 0.19 -3.23 22.36
C VAL A 60 0.45 -3.70 20.93
N GLU A 61 -0.58 -4.21 20.25
CA GLU A 61 -0.45 -4.66 18.86
C GLU A 61 -0.16 -3.48 17.91
N ILE A 62 -0.86 -2.35 18.09
CA ILE A 62 -0.66 -1.15 17.28
C ILE A 62 0.74 -0.58 17.50
N GLU A 63 1.18 -0.45 18.75
CA GLU A 63 2.52 0.02 19.11
C GLU A 63 3.61 -0.85 18.46
N CYS A 64 3.44 -2.17 18.47
CA CYS A 64 4.33 -3.10 17.77
C CYS A 64 4.38 -2.84 16.25
N PHE A 65 3.24 -2.57 15.60
CA PHE A 65 3.22 -2.27 14.16
C PHE A 65 3.80 -0.90 13.81
N ILE A 66 3.59 0.11 14.65
CA ILE A 66 4.22 1.43 14.52
C ILE A 66 5.73 1.27 14.66
N ASP A 67 6.19 0.60 15.72
CA ASP A 67 7.61 0.33 15.93
C ASP A 67 8.26 -0.40 14.76
N LYS A 68 7.60 -1.43 14.22
CA LYS A 68 8.08 -2.15 13.04
C LYS A 68 8.24 -1.21 11.84
N ALA A 69 7.24 -0.38 11.52
CA ALA A 69 7.33 0.59 10.42
C ALA A 69 8.49 1.58 10.62
N TYR A 70 8.60 2.15 11.82
CA TYR A 70 9.65 3.12 12.12
C TYR A 70 11.05 2.50 12.12
N ASN A 71 11.18 1.22 12.47
CA ASN A 71 12.47 0.52 12.42
C ASN A 71 12.93 0.14 11.00
N LEU A 72 12.08 0.22 9.98
CA LEU A 72 12.48 -0.04 8.59
C LEU A 72 13.56 0.93 8.09
N CYS A 73 13.65 2.14 8.65
CA CYS A 73 14.71 3.10 8.30
C CYS A 73 16.13 2.62 8.67
N LYS A 74 16.24 1.57 9.51
CA LYS A 74 17.51 0.95 9.89
C LYS A 74 18.02 -0.06 8.86
N LEU A 75 17.19 -0.41 7.88
CA LEU A 75 17.58 -1.29 6.78
C LEU A 75 18.45 -0.54 5.77
N SER A 76 19.35 -1.25 5.10
CA SER A 76 20.03 -0.67 3.93
C SER A 76 19.05 -0.51 2.77
N GLU A 77 19.34 0.42 1.86
CA GLU A 77 18.54 0.68 0.66
C GLU A 77 18.19 -0.61 -0.12
N PHE A 78 19.17 -1.51 -0.28
CA PHE A 78 18.97 -2.80 -0.96
C PHE A 78 17.91 -3.70 -0.31
N HIS A 79 17.75 -3.63 1.01
CA HIS A 79 16.79 -4.44 1.76
C HIS A 79 15.49 -3.70 2.07
N LEU A 80 15.46 -2.38 1.90
CA LEU A 80 14.33 -1.55 2.32
C LEU A 80 13.05 -1.91 1.56
N ILE A 81 13.12 -2.12 0.24
CA ILE A 81 11.93 -2.43 -0.56
C ILE A 81 11.30 -3.78 -0.16
N GLU A 82 12.12 -4.80 0.07
CA GLU A 82 11.65 -6.12 0.51
C GLU A 82 11.14 -6.08 1.97
N GLY A 83 11.79 -5.28 2.82
CA GLY A 83 11.31 -5.00 4.17
C GLY A 83 9.93 -4.33 4.17
N LEU A 84 9.74 -3.33 3.31
CA LEU A 84 8.47 -2.64 3.12
C LEU A 84 7.37 -3.58 2.61
N LYS A 85 7.66 -4.41 1.60
CA LYS A 85 6.72 -5.42 1.09
C LYS A 85 6.27 -6.39 2.18
N LYS A 86 7.24 -6.93 2.95
CA LYS A 86 6.95 -7.85 4.04
C LYS A 86 6.10 -7.17 5.13
N TYR A 87 6.45 -5.94 5.50
CA TYR A 87 5.70 -5.16 6.48
C TYR A 87 4.24 -4.97 6.03
N CYS A 88 4.02 -4.53 4.79
CA CYS A 88 2.68 -4.31 4.25
C CYS A 88 1.87 -5.60 4.16
N LEU A 89 2.48 -6.72 3.77
CA LEU A 89 1.83 -8.02 3.77
C LEU A 89 1.42 -8.48 5.18
N GLU A 90 2.31 -8.32 6.17
CA GLU A 90 1.98 -8.59 7.58
C GLU A 90 0.84 -7.70 8.07
N PHE A 91 0.87 -6.41 7.71
CA PHE A 91 -0.15 -5.44 8.04
C PHE A 91 -1.52 -5.84 7.47
N ASN A 92 -1.61 -6.07 6.15
CA ASN A 92 -2.88 -6.42 5.49
C ASN A 92 -3.49 -7.67 6.14
N ARG A 93 -2.70 -8.73 6.34
CA ARG A 93 -3.17 -9.98 6.96
C ARG A 93 -3.74 -9.78 8.36
N LYS A 94 -3.19 -8.84 9.14
CA LYS A 94 -3.58 -8.60 10.53
C LYS A 94 -4.75 -7.63 10.64
N TRP A 95 -4.75 -6.56 9.86
CA TRP A 95 -5.59 -5.38 10.10
C TRP A 95 -6.73 -5.22 9.11
N GLU A 96 -6.66 -5.77 7.90
CA GLU A 96 -7.63 -5.55 6.83
C GLU A 96 -9.09 -5.84 7.25
N LYS A 97 -9.31 -6.95 7.99
CA LYS A 97 -10.64 -7.29 8.51
C LYS A 97 -11.19 -6.32 9.56
N ASN A 98 -10.28 -5.65 10.27
CA ASN A 98 -10.60 -4.79 11.42
C ASN A 98 -10.68 -3.31 11.04
N THR A 99 -9.95 -2.90 10.00
CA THR A 99 -9.87 -1.51 9.54
C THR A 99 -10.76 -1.23 8.34
N ARG A 100 -11.45 -2.25 7.79
CA ARG A 100 -12.52 -2.24 6.78
C ARG A 100 -12.27 -1.51 5.46
N ILE A 101 -11.13 -0.84 5.27
CA ILE A 101 -10.83 -0.09 4.04
C ILE A 101 -9.32 0.13 3.80
N PHE A 102 -8.46 -0.19 4.77
CA PHE A 102 -7.03 0.06 4.64
C PHE A 102 -6.27 -1.17 4.17
N HIS A 103 -5.76 -1.07 2.96
CA HIS A 103 -4.93 -2.07 2.30
C HIS A 103 -3.80 -1.38 1.55
N ILE A 104 -2.59 -1.92 1.61
CA ILE A 104 -1.47 -1.42 0.81
C ILE A 104 -0.61 -2.57 0.29
N ASN A 105 -0.32 -2.56 -1.00
CA ASN A 105 0.66 -3.45 -1.61
C ASN A 105 1.79 -2.63 -2.22
N ILE A 106 3.00 -3.18 -2.16
CA ILE A 106 4.20 -2.56 -2.70
C ILE A 106 4.75 -3.45 -3.80
N TYR A 107 5.07 -2.85 -4.93
CA TYR A 107 5.59 -3.53 -6.11
C TYR A 107 6.86 -2.83 -6.56
N SER A 108 7.87 -3.61 -6.93
CA SER A 108 9.15 -3.12 -7.43
C SER A 108 9.14 -2.89 -8.94
N SER A 109 8.14 -3.41 -9.67
CA SER A 109 8.05 -3.27 -11.12
C SER A 109 6.63 -3.42 -11.65
N GLY A 110 6.39 -2.90 -12.87
CA GLY A 110 5.13 -3.14 -13.58
C GLY A 110 4.87 -4.62 -13.86
N LYS A 111 5.93 -5.41 -14.09
CA LYS A 111 5.81 -6.87 -14.25
C LYS A 111 5.20 -7.53 -13.01
N GLU A 112 5.67 -7.16 -11.82
CA GLU A 112 5.16 -7.70 -10.56
C GLU A 112 3.68 -7.38 -10.36
N ILE A 113 3.25 -6.17 -10.76
CA ILE A 113 1.85 -5.76 -10.74
C ILE A 113 1.01 -6.69 -11.63
N ILE A 114 1.42 -6.87 -12.89
CA ILE A 114 0.67 -7.71 -13.82
C ILE A 114 0.66 -9.18 -13.39
N GLU A 115 1.75 -9.69 -12.84
CA GLU A 115 1.79 -11.05 -12.27
C GLU A 115 0.84 -11.23 -11.09
N LYS A 116 0.61 -10.19 -10.28
CA LYS A 116 -0.39 -10.22 -9.20
C LYS A 116 -1.81 -10.24 -9.77
N ILE A 117 -2.11 -9.35 -10.71
CA ILE A 117 -3.43 -9.22 -11.34
C ILE A 117 -3.80 -10.49 -12.10
N SER A 118 -2.84 -11.10 -12.80
CA SER A 118 -3.04 -12.33 -13.57
C SER A 118 -3.45 -13.54 -12.73
N LYS A 119 -3.34 -13.46 -11.41
CA LYS A 119 -3.72 -14.55 -10.48
C LYS A 119 -5.13 -14.37 -9.93
N GLU A 120 -5.81 -13.27 -10.26
CA GLU A 120 -7.19 -12.99 -9.86
C GLU A 120 -8.13 -13.46 -10.96
N ASP A 121 -8.30 -14.80 -11.03
CA ASP A 121 -9.03 -15.48 -12.10
C ASP A 121 -10.49 -14.99 -12.25
N ASP A 122 -11.13 -14.59 -11.14
CA ASP A 122 -12.54 -14.20 -11.12
C ASP A 122 -12.83 -12.89 -11.88
N PHE A 123 -11.79 -12.09 -12.18
CA PHE A 123 -11.94 -10.78 -12.85
C PHE A 123 -11.11 -10.65 -14.13
N LEU A 124 -10.37 -11.69 -14.52
CA LEU A 124 -9.41 -11.60 -15.62
C LEU A 124 -10.09 -11.18 -16.94
N GLU A 125 -11.23 -11.78 -17.27
CA GLU A 125 -11.99 -11.48 -18.50
C GLU A 125 -12.50 -10.04 -18.51
N VAL A 126 -13.04 -9.56 -17.37
CA VAL A 126 -13.51 -8.17 -17.20
C VAL A 126 -12.35 -7.19 -17.36
N ILE A 127 -11.20 -7.49 -16.76
CA ILE A 127 -10.01 -6.66 -16.89
C ILE A 127 -9.55 -6.61 -18.35
N GLU A 128 -9.50 -7.75 -19.05
CA GLU A 128 -9.11 -7.82 -20.47
C GLU A 128 -10.06 -7.04 -21.39
N GLU A 129 -11.36 -7.10 -21.13
CA GLU A 129 -12.37 -6.30 -21.84
C GLU A 129 -12.17 -4.80 -21.61
N ASP A 130 -11.99 -4.37 -20.36
CA ASP A 130 -11.83 -2.95 -20.01
C ASP A 130 -10.53 -2.34 -20.53
N ILE A 131 -9.43 -3.11 -20.53
CA ILE A 131 -8.15 -2.66 -21.10
C ILE A 131 -8.10 -2.79 -22.63
N GLY A 132 -9.01 -3.56 -23.24
CA GLY A 132 -9.08 -3.81 -24.67
C GLY A 132 -7.91 -4.64 -25.23
N MET A 133 -7.27 -5.45 -24.38
CA MET A 133 -6.17 -6.35 -24.76
C MET A 133 -6.02 -7.50 -23.77
N SER A 134 -5.37 -8.58 -24.19
CA SER A 134 -5.09 -9.68 -23.25
C SER A 134 -4.05 -9.32 -22.21
N ILE A 135 -4.13 -9.93 -21.03
CA ILE A 135 -3.13 -9.83 -19.96
C ILE A 135 -1.77 -10.34 -20.44
N ASN A 136 -1.73 -11.32 -21.34
CA ASN A 136 -0.48 -11.77 -21.95
C ASN A 136 0.15 -10.68 -22.82
N THR A 137 -0.63 -9.96 -23.60
CA THR A 137 -0.16 -8.78 -24.36
C THR A 137 0.34 -7.70 -23.42
N LEU A 138 -0.38 -7.44 -22.33
CA LEU A 138 0.02 -6.46 -21.31
C LEU A 138 1.35 -6.86 -20.64
N LYS A 139 1.54 -8.14 -20.30
CA LYS A 139 2.82 -8.67 -19.77
C LYS A 139 3.99 -8.37 -20.69
N GLU A 140 3.84 -8.60 -21.99
CA GLU A 140 4.90 -8.32 -22.97
C GLU A 140 5.24 -6.83 -23.01
N ILE A 141 4.23 -5.96 -23.03
CA ILE A 141 4.39 -4.50 -22.98
C ILE A 141 5.16 -4.06 -21.72
N THR A 142 4.92 -4.72 -20.58
CA THR A 142 5.58 -4.35 -19.32
C THR A 142 7.08 -4.61 -19.28
N LYS A 143 7.62 -5.45 -20.17
CA LYS A 143 9.06 -5.80 -20.20
C LYS A 143 9.96 -4.60 -20.55
N ASP A 144 9.45 -3.67 -21.37
CA ASP A 144 10.21 -2.52 -21.87
C ASP A 144 9.82 -1.19 -21.21
N LEU A 145 9.04 -1.22 -20.12
CA LEU A 145 8.55 -0.01 -19.45
C LEU A 145 9.70 0.93 -19.07
N HIS A 146 10.86 0.42 -18.68
CA HIS A 146 11.99 1.23 -18.23
C HIS A 146 12.51 2.20 -19.29
N HIS A 147 12.38 1.86 -20.58
CA HIS A 147 13.02 2.57 -21.69
C HIS A 147 12.07 3.45 -22.52
N ASN A 148 10.76 3.40 -22.27
CA ASN A 148 9.79 4.13 -23.06
C ASN A 148 8.80 4.91 -22.20
N LEU A 149 8.97 6.24 -22.15
CA LEU A 149 8.12 7.15 -21.37
C LEU A 149 6.65 7.12 -21.80
N PHE A 150 6.38 6.96 -23.10
CA PHE A 150 5.02 6.82 -23.61
C PHE A 150 4.35 5.56 -23.05
N MET A 151 5.07 4.44 -23.01
CA MET A 151 4.58 3.19 -22.43
C MET A 151 4.38 3.31 -20.91
N LYS A 152 5.28 3.98 -20.18
CA LYS A 152 5.08 4.26 -18.73
C LYS A 152 3.78 5.03 -18.48
N ASN A 153 3.55 6.10 -19.24
CA ASN A 153 2.37 6.94 -19.08
C ASN A 153 1.08 6.17 -19.39
N ASN A 154 1.07 5.36 -20.45
CA ASN A 154 -0.08 4.53 -20.78
C ASN A 154 -0.33 3.46 -19.71
N PHE A 155 0.73 2.83 -19.20
CA PHE A 155 0.61 1.85 -18.12
C PHE A 155 -0.03 2.44 -16.86
N ILE A 156 0.41 3.63 -16.42
CA ILE A 156 -0.20 4.30 -15.27
C ILE A 156 -1.66 4.68 -15.52
N LYS A 157 -2.02 5.08 -16.74
CA LYS A 157 -3.43 5.34 -17.11
C LYS A 157 -4.27 4.07 -17.04
N ILE A 158 -3.76 2.95 -17.54
CA ILE A 158 -4.43 1.65 -17.43
C ILE A 158 -4.65 1.31 -15.95
N LEU A 159 -3.61 1.40 -15.13
CA LEU A 159 -3.70 1.11 -13.70
C LEU A 159 -4.75 1.98 -12.99
N ASN A 160 -4.76 3.29 -13.23
CA ASN A 160 -5.64 4.21 -12.48
C ASN A 160 -7.08 4.27 -13.01
N ASN A 161 -7.30 4.08 -14.32
CA ASN A 161 -8.62 4.31 -14.91
C ASN A 161 -9.38 3.03 -15.24
N GLN A 162 -8.67 1.93 -15.49
CA GLN A 162 -9.28 0.65 -15.91
C GLN A 162 -9.16 -0.38 -14.79
N ILE A 163 -7.99 -0.49 -14.15
CA ILE A 163 -7.75 -1.52 -13.11
C ILE A 163 -8.11 -1.01 -11.71
N GLY A 164 -7.94 0.29 -11.44
CA GLY A 164 -8.13 0.88 -10.11
C GLY A 164 -9.56 0.83 -9.56
N CYS A 165 -10.54 0.45 -10.39
CA CYS A 165 -11.92 0.23 -9.99
C CYS A 165 -12.27 -1.26 -9.75
N ILE A 166 -11.37 -2.18 -10.11
CA ILE A 166 -11.62 -3.63 -10.14
C ILE A 166 -10.93 -4.36 -8.97
N ILE A 167 -9.90 -3.74 -8.37
CA ILE A 167 -9.07 -4.31 -7.29
C ILE A 167 -9.12 -3.43 -6.04
#